data_AF-A0A2V9Y3K1-F1
#
_entry.id   AF-A0A2V9Y3K1-F1
#
_cell.length_a   1.000
_cell.length_b   1.000
_cell.length_c   1.000
_cell.angle_alpha   90.00
_cell.angle_beta   90.00
_cell.angle_gamma   90.00
#
_symmetry.space_group_name_H-M   'P 1'
#
loop_
_entity.id
_entity.type
_entity.pdbx_description
1 polymer ?
#
loop_
_entity_poly.entity_id
_entity_poly.type
_entity_poly.pdbx_seq_one_letter_code
_entity_poly.pdbx_strand_id
1 'polypeptide(L)' 'MVLRREIGDETKYVLVTLWDNMEAIRGFAGPEPECAVYYPEDSRYFPEQELGPYMKHYDVLRAS' A
#
# COMPACT_ATOMS: atom_id res chain seq x y z
N MET A 1 -9.31 5.21 -3.19
CA MET A 1 -9.87 4.18 -4.10
C MET A 1 -9.43 2.80 -3.63
N VAL A 2 -10.31 1.80 -3.72
CA VAL A 2 -9.99 0.40 -3.37
C VAL A 2 -10.22 -0.45 -4.61
N LEU A 3 -9.22 -1.23 -4.99
CA LEU A 3 -9.28 -2.20 -6.09
C LEU A 3 -9.27 -3.60 -5.48
N ARG A 4 -9.99 -4.53 -6.10
CA ARG A 4 -10.05 -5.93 -5.70
C ARG A 4 -9.83 -6.81 -6.94
N ARG A 5 -9.12 -7.91 -6.76
CA ARG A 5 -9.04 -9.00 -7.74
C ARG A 5 -8.94 -10.36 -7.04
N GLU A 6 -9.43 -11.39 -7.71
CA GLU A 6 -9.24 -12.79 -7.28
C GLU A 6 -8.00 -13.38 -7.97
N ILE A 7 -7.21 -14.15 -7.24
CA ILE A 7 -6.05 -14.90 -7.73
C ILE A 7 -6.09 -16.30 -7.12
N GLY A 8 -6.55 -17.29 -7.88
CA GLY A 8 -6.79 -18.62 -7.34
C GLY A 8 -7.81 -18.57 -6.21
N ASP A 9 -7.42 -19.04 -5.03
CA ASP A 9 -8.25 -19.05 -3.82
C ASP A 9 -8.08 -17.79 -2.94
N GLU A 10 -7.29 -16.81 -3.39
CA GLU A 10 -7.02 -15.58 -2.65
C GLU A 10 -7.73 -14.36 -3.25
N THR A 11 -8.29 -13.53 -2.38
CA THR A 11 -8.75 -12.19 -2.74
C THR A 11 -7.68 -11.15 -2.39
N LYS A 12 -7.16 -10.45 -3.39
CA LYS A 12 -6.18 -9.35 -3.19
C LYS A 12 -6.87 -8.00 -3.26
N TYR A 13 -6.49 -7.11 -2.34
CA TYR A 13 -6.92 -5.72 -2.30
C TYR A 13 -5.74 -4.78 -2.56
N VAL A 14 -5.99 -3.67 -3.28
CA VAL A 14 -5.04 -2.57 -3.44
C VAL A 14 -5.73 -1.29 -3.02
N LEU A 15 -5.12 -0.60 -2.04
CA LEU A 15 -5.55 0.72 -1.62
C LEU A 15 -4.74 1.78 -2.37
N VAL A 16 -5.43 2.66 -3.09
CA VAL A 16 -4.83 3.83 -3.74
C VAL A 16 -5.36 5.08 -3.06
N THR A 17 -4.45 5.83 -2.44
CA THR A 17 -4.72 7.13 -1.83
C THR A 17 -4.08 8.22 -2.68
N LEU A 18 -4.75 9.37 -2.78
CA LEU A 18 -4.24 10.55 -3.49
C LEU A 18 -3.81 11.57 -2.45
N TRP A 19 -2.66 12.18 -2.69
CA TRP A 19 -2.04 13.16 -1.79
C TRP A 19 -1.54 14.33 -2.61
N ASP A 20 -1.47 15.50 -1.99
CA ASP A 20 -1.01 16.73 -2.64
C ASP A 20 0.47 16.65 -3.05
N ASN A 21 1.31 16.02 -2.20
CA ASN A 21 2.73 15.85 -2.42
C ASN A 21 3.35 14.81 -1.45
N MET A 22 4.65 14.53 -1.63
CA MET A 22 5.39 13.60 -0.78
C MET A 22 5.61 14.06 0.67
N GLU A 23 5.55 15.36 0.97
CA GLU A 23 5.65 15.84 2.35
C GLU A 23 4.40 15.47 3.15
N ALA A 24 3.21 15.58 2.55
CA ALA A 24 1.96 15.14 3.17
C ALA A 24 1.99 13.62 3.48
N ILE A 25 2.50 12.82 2.54
CA ILE A 25 2.69 11.38 2.71
C ILE A 25 3.63 11.09 3.89
N ARG A 26 4.78 11.77 3.95
CA ARG A 26 5.74 11.61 5.07
C ARG A 26 5.16 12.06 6.41
N GLY A 27 4.33 13.09 6.43
CA GLY A 27 3.63 13.53 7.64
C GLY A 27 2.67 12.48 8.18
N PHE A 28 2.05 11.68 7.31
CA PHE A 28 1.13 10.60 7.68
C PHE A 28 1.85 9.28 7.98
N ALA A 29 2.72 8.82 7.08
CA ALA A 29 3.34 7.49 7.12
C ALA A 29 4.70 7.46 7.83
N GLY A 30 5.28 8.62 8.14
CA GLY A 30 6.61 8.75 8.73
C GLY A 30 7.73 8.93 7.69
N PRO A 31 9.00 8.90 8.15
CA PRO A 31 10.16 9.27 7.32
C PRO A 31 10.44 8.29 6.18
N GLU A 32 10.02 7.03 6.30
CA GLU A 32 10.24 5.96 5.31
C GLU A 32 8.89 5.49 4.72
N PRO A 33 8.21 6.33 3.91
CA PRO A 33 6.85 6.04 3.42
C PRO A 33 6.77 4.89 2.41
N GLU A 34 7.91 4.30 2.04
CA GLU A 34 7.99 3.11 1.18
C GLU A 34 7.92 1.79 1.99
N CYS A 35 8.17 1.88 3.29
CA CYS A 35 8.13 0.76 4.21
C CYS A 35 6.73 0.64 4.82
N ALA A 36 6.09 -0.51 4.61
CA ALA A 36 4.84 -0.81 5.28
C ALA A 36 5.11 -1.15 6.76
N VAL A 37 4.23 -0.66 7.63
CA VAL A 37 4.21 -1.09 9.04
C VAL A 37 3.34 -2.34 9.12
N TYR A 38 3.91 -3.43 9.63
CA TYR A 38 3.23 -4.70 9.83
C TYR A 38 3.00 -4.96 11.31
N TYR A 39 1.80 -5.45 11.63
CA TYR A 39 1.40 -5.88 12.96
C TYR A 39 1.43 -7.41 13.07
N PRO A 40 1.60 -7.98 14.28
CA PRO A 40 1.62 -9.43 14.46
C PRO A 40 0.42 -10.17 13.83
N GLU A 41 -0.74 -9.53 13.82
CA GLU A 41 -1.98 -10.05 13.25
C GLU A 41 -1.97 -10.16 11.72
N ASP A 42 -1.10 -9.41 11.03
CA ASP A 42 -1.02 -9.37 9.56
C ASP A 42 -0.54 -10.70 8.98
N SER A 43 0.18 -11.51 9.77
CA SER A 43 0.58 -12.87 9.40
C SER A 43 -0.61 -13.80 9.08
N ARG A 44 -1.83 -13.43 9.48
CA ARG A 44 -3.07 -14.17 9.14
C ARG A 44 -3.53 -13.94 7.71
N TYR A 45 -3.10 -12.83 7.10
CA TYR A 45 -3.59 -12.37 5.79
C TYR A 45 -2.51 -12.37 4.73
N PHE A 46 -1.24 -12.25 5.12
CA PHE A 46 -0.11 -12.18 4.21
C PHE A 46 0.88 -13.34 4.47
N PRO A 47 1.22 -14.13 3.44
CA PRO A 47 2.38 -15.02 3.51
C PRO A 47 3.65 -14.24 3.86
N GLU A 48 4.59 -14.86 4.57
CA GLU A 48 5.84 -14.19 4.97
C GLU A 48 6.65 -13.64 3.78
N GLN A 49 6.53 -14.27 2.61
CA GLN A 49 7.17 -13.82 1.37
C GLN A 49 6.53 -12.56 0.77
N GLU A 50 5.33 -12.21 1.21
CA GLU A 50 4.61 -10.99 0.86
C GLU A 50 4.73 -9.91 1.96
N LEU A 51 5.60 -10.10 2.95
CA LEU A 51 5.96 -9.09 3.95
C LEU A 51 7.28 -8.40 3.54
N GLY A 52 7.27 -7.07 3.40
CA GLY A 52 8.37 -6.29 2.83
C GLY A 52 7.98 -4.86 2.42
N PRO A 53 8.92 -4.04 1.93
CA PRO A 53 8.61 -2.71 1.42
C PRO A 53 7.92 -2.82 0.05
N TYR A 54 6.63 -2.48 -0.01
CA TYR A 54 5.84 -2.53 -1.25
C TYR A 54 5.03 -1.26 -1.53
N MET A 55 5.16 -0.21 -0.71
CA MET A 55 4.46 1.05 -0.95
C MET A 55 5.10 1.74 -2.16
N LYS A 56 4.33 1.81 -3.25
CA LYS A 56 4.75 2.49 -4.48
C LYS A 56 4.06 3.84 -4.58
N HIS A 57 4.86 4.87 -4.80
CA HIS A 57 4.39 6.24 -5.02
C HIS A 57 4.47 6.56 -6.51
N TYR A 58 3.45 7.26 -7.02
CA TYR A 58 3.35 7.62 -8.42
C TYR A 58 2.84 9.04 -8.55
N ASP A 59 3.34 9.76 -9.57
CA ASP A 59 2.75 11.02 -9.98
C ASP A 59 1.52 10.79 -10.83
N VAL A 60 0.42 11.46 -10.49
CA VAL A 60 -0.78 11.47 -11.32
C VAL A 60 -0.60 12.51 -12.42
N LEU A 61 -0.20 12.04 -13.61
CA LEU A 61 -0.03 12.92 -14.78
C LEU A 61 -1.37 13.33 -15.40
N ARG A 62 -2.41 12.51 -15.22
CA ARG A 62 -3.77 12.77 -15.71
C ARG A 62 -4.79 12.03 -14.86
N ALA A 63 -5.81 12.74 -14.43
CA ALA A 63 -7.08 12.19 -13.97
C ALA A 63 -8.17 12.63 -14.96
N SER A 64 -9.19 11.79 -15.16
CA SER A 64 -10.31 12.04 -16.07
C SER A 64 -11.62 12.04 -15.32
#